data_AF-A0A821KR21-F1
#
_entry.id   AF-A0A821KR21-F1
#
_cell.length_a   1.000
_cell.length_b   1.000
_cell.length_c   1.000
_cell.angle_alpha   90.00
_cell.angle_beta   90.00
_cell.angle_gamma   90.00
#
_symmetry.space_group_name_H-M   'P 1'
#
loop_
_entity.id
_entity.type
_entity.pdbx_description
1 polymer ?
#
loop_
_entity_poly.entity_id
_entity_poly.type
_entity_poly.pdbx_seq_one_letter_code
_entity_poly.pdbx_strand_id
1 'polypeptide(L)'
;MEKTTIPTNNTSDGVMDNGDEPAEMKYLRSADHNSKDNITDARTANEWAAKKYIWVPDEHEGFIRGQVQQEQTNGQLLVDLENGKRITTHKDDTQRVNPPKFSKIEDMSELTCLNDASVLFNLKERYYSGLIYTYSGSFCIVVNPYKRLSIYSENVIEMYKGKRREQMPPHIFSIAGDAYRLMLQNRENQSILCTGESGAGKTENTKKVIQYLAYVAAAPKSSQRQPGNAVNQYESLNFQGELEAQLLQANPILQAFGNAKTVKNDNSSRLGKFIRINFDTTGFIVSASIETYLLEKSRTTHQAKDERTFHIFYQLLRGANTKMITDYLLEDFSRYRYLTHGNVTIPGVDDGEEFQNTVKAM
;
A
#
# COMPACT_ATOMS: atom_id res chain seq x y z
N MET A 1 62.77 3.50 19.27
CA MET A 1 62.19 2.33 18.59
C MET A 1 61.06 1.82 19.46
N GLU A 2 59.83 2.20 19.14
CA GLU A 2 58.64 1.59 19.72
C GLU A 2 57.54 1.73 18.66
N LYS A 3 57.16 0.60 18.07
CA LYS A 3 56.10 0.50 17.07
C LYS A 3 54.78 0.43 17.82
N THR A 4 53.96 1.46 17.70
CA THR A 4 52.59 1.46 18.22
C THR A 4 51.68 0.76 17.20
N THR A 5 51.21 -0.43 17.56
CA THR A 5 50.28 -1.26 16.77
C THR A 5 48.87 -0.68 16.91
N ILE A 6 48.22 -0.33 15.80
CA ILE A 6 46.82 0.11 15.74
C ILE A 6 45.93 -1.15 15.68
N PRO A 7 44.91 -1.31 16.54
CA PRO A 7 43.96 -2.41 16.41
C PRO A 7 42.94 -2.11 15.31
N THR A 8 42.87 -2.99 14.33
CA THR A 8 41.84 -3.03 13.28
C THR A 8 40.54 -3.62 13.85
N ASN A 9 39.50 -2.81 14.02
CA ASN A 9 38.15 -3.30 14.29
C ASN A 9 37.53 -3.84 12.99
N ASN A 10 37.61 -5.16 12.81
CA ASN A 10 36.73 -5.90 11.92
C ASN A 10 35.34 -5.95 12.56
N THR A 11 34.40 -5.14 12.08
CA THR A 11 32.97 -5.36 12.34
C THR A 11 32.52 -6.54 11.48
N SER A 12 32.38 -7.70 12.13
CA SER A 12 31.71 -8.89 11.59
C SER A 12 30.27 -8.55 11.19
N ASP A 13 29.89 -8.94 9.98
CA ASP A 13 28.52 -8.97 9.49
C ASP A 13 27.64 -9.77 10.46
N GLY A 14 26.88 -9.06 11.29
CA GLY A 14 25.91 -9.63 12.22
C GLY A 14 24.66 -10.02 11.47
N VAL A 15 24.55 -11.29 11.09
CA VAL A 15 23.26 -11.94 10.83
C VAL A 15 22.51 -11.97 12.17
N MET A 16 21.40 -11.24 12.28
CA MET A 16 20.58 -11.25 13.49
C MET A 16 19.93 -12.62 13.66
N ASP A 17 20.01 -13.15 14.87
CA ASP A 17 19.42 -14.42 15.32
C ASP A 17 17.89 -14.28 15.47
N ASN A 18 17.16 -15.38 15.27
CA ASN A 18 15.70 -15.46 15.08
C ASN A 18 14.82 -15.09 16.30
N GLY A 19 15.41 -14.52 17.37
CA GLY A 19 14.71 -14.13 18.59
C GLY A 19 14.33 -12.65 18.72
N ASP A 20 14.94 -11.76 17.90
CA ASP A 20 14.89 -10.30 18.08
C ASP A 20 14.22 -9.54 16.91
N GLU A 21 13.55 -10.23 15.97
CA GLU A 21 12.83 -9.52 14.90
C GLU A 21 11.61 -8.78 15.46
N PRO A 22 11.45 -7.47 15.18
CA PRO A 22 10.29 -6.70 15.63
C PRO A 22 8.99 -7.36 15.20
N ALA A 23 7.95 -7.30 16.04
CA ALA A 23 6.65 -7.92 15.75
C ALA A 23 6.04 -7.45 14.41
N GLU A 24 6.39 -6.24 13.96
CA GLU A 24 6.00 -5.70 12.65
C GLU A 24 6.57 -6.51 11.46
N MET A 25 7.73 -7.15 11.61
CA MET A 25 8.39 -7.93 10.53
C MET A 25 7.55 -9.12 10.08
N LYS A 26 6.71 -9.68 10.95
CA LYS A 26 5.79 -10.77 10.59
C LYS A 26 4.88 -10.42 9.40
N TYR A 27 4.54 -9.15 9.23
CA TYR A 27 3.66 -8.67 8.15
C TYR A 27 4.44 -8.04 6.98
N LEU A 28 5.78 -8.10 7.02
CA LEU A 28 6.66 -7.55 5.99
C LEU A 28 7.51 -8.63 5.34
N ARG A 29 7.96 -9.62 6.11
CA ARG A 29 8.82 -10.72 5.69
C ARG A 29 8.08 -12.04 5.80
N SER A 30 8.24 -12.90 4.79
CA SER A 30 7.72 -14.26 4.86
C SER A 30 8.49 -15.06 5.93
N ALA A 31 7.78 -15.79 6.78
CA ALA A 31 8.41 -16.72 7.74
C ALA A 31 9.31 -17.76 7.04
N ASP A 32 8.97 -18.10 5.78
CA ASP A 32 9.72 -19.02 4.93
C ASP A 32 11.03 -18.40 4.38
N HIS A 33 11.25 -17.09 4.54
CA HIS A 33 12.43 -16.39 4.04
C HIS A 33 13.66 -16.58 4.97
N ASN A 34 13.44 -16.75 6.29
CA ASN A 34 14.51 -17.02 7.25
C ASN A 34 14.82 -18.52 7.37
N SER A 35 13.97 -19.40 6.84
CA SER A 35 14.37 -20.78 6.58
C SER A 35 15.05 -20.88 5.22
N LYS A 36 16.38 -20.73 5.25
CA LYS A 36 17.24 -21.45 4.29
C LYS A 36 16.98 -22.98 4.27
N ASP A 37 16.09 -23.47 5.14
CA ASP A 37 15.75 -24.86 5.38
C ASP A 37 14.37 -25.33 4.87
N ASN A 38 13.53 -24.49 4.23
CA ASN A 38 12.28 -25.01 3.66
C ASN A 38 12.40 -25.24 2.15
N ILE A 39 12.75 -26.50 1.83
CA ILE A 39 13.07 -27.14 0.54
C ILE A 39 14.57 -27.13 0.19
N THR A 40 15.42 -27.46 1.16
CA THR A 40 16.73 -28.10 0.92
C THR A 40 16.65 -29.63 0.96
N ASP A 41 15.45 -30.20 1.03
CA ASP A 41 15.30 -31.65 0.88
C ASP A 41 15.37 -31.98 -0.62
N ALA A 42 16.58 -32.32 -1.09
CA ALA A 42 16.85 -32.69 -2.48
C ALA A 42 15.87 -33.75 -3.00
N ARG A 43 15.31 -34.56 -2.09
CA ARG A 43 14.25 -35.52 -2.35
C ARG A 43 12.93 -34.86 -2.76
N THR A 44 12.44 -33.85 -2.06
CA THR A 44 11.21 -33.11 -2.42
C THR A 44 11.39 -32.34 -3.72
N ALA A 45 12.57 -31.77 -3.97
CA ALA A 45 12.89 -31.13 -5.24
C ALA A 45 12.93 -32.13 -6.42
N ASN A 46 13.47 -33.32 -6.20
CA ASN A 46 13.49 -34.40 -7.19
C ASN A 46 12.10 -35.00 -7.43
N GLU A 47 11.30 -35.21 -6.38
CA GLU A 47 9.90 -35.67 -6.48
C GLU A 47 9.02 -34.62 -7.20
N TRP A 48 9.28 -33.33 -6.98
CA TRP A 48 8.63 -32.25 -7.70
C TRP A 48 9.04 -32.23 -9.19
N ALA A 49 10.34 -32.34 -9.48
CA ALA A 49 10.84 -32.37 -10.84
C ALA A 49 10.33 -33.59 -11.64
N ALA A 50 10.08 -34.71 -10.97
CA ALA A 50 9.48 -35.91 -11.57
C ALA A 50 8.00 -35.73 -11.93
N LYS A 51 7.28 -34.78 -11.30
CA LYS A 51 5.87 -34.50 -11.56
C LYS A 51 5.72 -33.31 -12.50
N LYS A 52 5.04 -33.52 -13.63
CA LYS A 52 4.74 -32.45 -14.60
C LYS A 52 3.50 -31.67 -14.14
N TYR A 53 3.72 -30.66 -13.31
CA TYR A 53 2.69 -29.74 -12.86
C TYR A 53 2.41 -28.63 -13.88
N ILE A 54 1.13 -28.31 -14.06
CA ILE A 54 0.65 -27.23 -14.94
C ILE A 54 -0.45 -26.43 -14.23
N TRP A 55 -0.59 -25.16 -14.63
CA TRP A 55 -1.74 -24.33 -14.30
C TRP A 55 -2.80 -24.51 -15.38
N VAL A 56 -4.04 -24.70 -14.94
CA VAL A 56 -5.22 -24.81 -15.81
C VAL A 56 -6.18 -23.67 -15.45
N PRO A 57 -6.79 -22.98 -16.44
CA PRO A 57 -7.85 -22.01 -16.20
C PRO A 57 -9.02 -22.60 -15.39
N ASP A 58 -9.53 -21.86 -14.42
CA ASP A 58 -10.68 -22.23 -13.61
C ASP A 58 -11.62 -21.04 -13.42
N GLU A 59 -12.92 -21.24 -13.54
CA GLU A 59 -13.92 -20.16 -13.49
C GLU A 59 -14.03 -19.50 -12.10
N HIS A 60 -13.64 -20.21 -11.03
CA HIS A 60 -13.77 -19.73 -9.66
C HIS A 60 -12.44 -19.25 -9.08
N GLU A 61 -11.36 -20.01 -9.30
CA GLU A 61 -10.04 -19.73 -8.75
C GLU A 61 -9.15 -18.91 -9.72
N GLY A 62 -9.62 -18.68 -10.95
CA GLY A 62 -8.85 -18.10 -12.06
C GLY A 62 -7.91 -19.14 -12.68
N PHE A 63 -7.04 -19.72 -11.85
CA PHE A 63 -6.18 -20.84 -12.23
C PHE A 63 -6.07 -21.86 -11.10
N ILE A 64 -6.05 -23.15 -11.45
CA ILE A 64 -5.85 -24.25 -10.53
C ILE A 64 -4.65 -25.10 -10.96
N ARG A 65 -3.86 -25.57 -9.99
CA ARG A 65 -2.73 -26.46 -10.27
C ARG A 65 -3.26 -27.86 -10.57
N GLY A 66 -2.64 -28.52 -11.53
CA GLY A 66 -2.91 -29.91 -11.87
C GLY A 66 -1.64 -30.68 -12.20
N GLN A 67 -1.69 -31.99 -11.97
CA GLN A 67 -0.63 -32.92 -12.33
C GLN A 67 -1.00 -33.63 -13.64
N VAL A 68 -0.13 -33.56 -14.65
CA VAL A 68 -0.31 -34.29 -15.91
C VAL A 68 -0.10 -35.78 -15.65
N GLN A 69 -1.11 -36.59 -16.00
CA GLN A 69 -1.06 -38.06 -15.93
C GLN A 69 -0.71 -38.68 -17.27
N GLN A 70 -1.24 -38.13 -18.37
CA GLN A 70 -1.03 -38.64 -19.71
C GLN A 70 -0.99 -37.50 -20.73
N GLU A 71 -0.04 -37.56 -21.67
CA GLU A 71 0.04 -36.68 -22.84
C GLU A 71 -0.34 -37.51 -24.07
N GLN A 72 -1.41 -37.11 -24.75
CA GLN A 72 -1.90 -37.76 -25.96
C GLN A 72 -1.19 -37.18 -27.20
N THR A 73 -1.11 -37.96 -28.28
CA THR A 73 -0.44 -37.57 -29.53
C THR A 73 -1.07 -36.37 -30.24
N ASN A 74 -2.32 -36.03 -29.91
CA ASN A 74 -3.05 -34.88 -30.45
C ASN A 74 -2.84 -33.58 -29.65
N GLY A 75 -1.93 -33.55 -28.67
CA GLY A 75 -1.68 -32.38 -27.83
C GLY A 75 -2.62 -32.23 -26.62
N GLN A 76 -3.54 -33.18 -26.40
CA GLN A 76 -4.37 -33.22 -25.20
C GLN A 76 -3.62 -33.79 -23.99
N LEU A 77 -3.89 -33.22 -22.83
CA LEU A 77 -3.35 -33.61 -21.54
C LEU A 77 -4.50 -34.11 -20.65
N LEU A 78 -4.33 -35.30 -20.09
CA LEU A 78 -5.17 -35.78 -18.99
C LEU A 78 -4.54 -35.31 -17.68
N VAL A 79 -5.28 -34.51 -16.91
CA VAL A 79 -4.76 -33.77 -15.76
C VAL A 79 -5.61 -34.04 -14.52
N ASP A 80 -4.94 -34.38 -13.42
CA ASP A 80 -5.56 -34.43 -12.09
C ASP A 80 -5.39 -33.09 -11.39
N LEU A 81 -6.49 -32.38 -11.20
CA LEU A 81 -6.52 -31.08 -10.53
C LEU A 81 -6.46 -31.24 -9.01
N GLU A 82 -5.97 -30.22 -8.30
CA GLU A 82 -5.90 -30.22 -6.83
C GLU A 82 -7.25 -30.27 -6.12
N ASN A 83 -8.33 -29.88 -6.80
CA ASN A 83 -9.69 -30.03 -6.31
C ASN A 83 -10.23 -31.47 -6.43
N GLY A 84 -9.39 -32.43 -6.84
CA GLY A 84 -9.74 -33.85 -7.00
C GLY A 84 -10.44 -34.19 -8.31
N LYS A 85 -10.74 -33.21 -9.18
CA LYS A 85 -11.32 -33.46 -10.50
C LYS A 85 -10.25 -33.89 -11.49
N ARG A 86 -10.59 -34.85 -12.36
CA ARG A 86 -9.80 -35.21 -13.54
C ARG A 86 -10.41 -34.56 -14.77
N ILE A 87 -9.59 -33.88 -15.55
CA ILE A 87 -10.01 -33.19 -16.77
C ILE A 87 -9.11 -33.54 -17.95
N THR A 88 -9.60 -33.25 -19.16
CA THR A 88 -8.79 -33.24 -20.39
C THR A 88 -8.71 -31.80 -20.89
N THR A 89 -7.49 -31.30 -21.13
CA THR A 89 -7.25 -29.94 -21.63
C THR A 89 -6.17 -29.95 -22.72
N HIS A 90 -6.13 -28.95 -23.59
CA HIS A 90 -5.08 -28.84 -24.60
C HIS A 90 -3.82 -28.22 -23.98
N LYS A 91 -2.64 -28.68 -24.38
CA LYS A 91 -1.36 -28.17 -23.85
C LYS A 91 -1.22 -26.64 -23.96
N ASP A 92 -1.74 -26.05 -25.04
CA ASP A 92 -1.66 -24.61 -25.28
C ASP A 92 -2.57 -23.78 -24.37
N ASP A 93 -3.58 -24.40 -23.74
CA ASP A 93 -4.47 -23.75 -22.77
C ASP A 93 -3.88 -23.79 -21.34
N THR A 94 -2.69 -24.35 -21.17
CA THR A 94 -2.06 -24.56 -19.86
C THR A 94 -0.83 -23.69 -19.69
N GLN A 95 -0.53 -23.31 -18.44
CA GLN A 95 0.66 -22.53 -18.12
C GLN A 95 1.65 -23.34 -17.26
N ARG A 96 2.93 -23.05 -17.41
CA ARG A 96 3.99 -23.73 -16.63
C ARG A 96 3.96 -23.31 -15.16
N VAL A 97 4.14 -24.27 -14.26
CA VAL A 97 4.20 -24.01 -12.81
C VAL A 97 5.64 -23.78 -12.39
N ASN A 98 5.89 -22.74 -11.59
CA ASN A 98 7.19 -22.50 -11.00
C ASN A 98 7.48 -23.53 -9.87
N PRO A 99 8.74 -23.94 -9.69
CA PRO A 99 9.12 -24.80 -8.57
C PRO A 99 8.75 -24.20 -7.19
N PRO A 100 8.56 -25.02 -6.14
CA PRO A 100 8.03 -24.54 -4.85
C PRO A 100 8.96 -23.57 -4.13
N LYS A 101 10.26 -23.57 -4.47
CA LYS A 101 11.24 -22.56 -4.01
C LYS A 101 10.87 -21.11 -4.38
N PHE A 102 9.95 -20.92 -5.34
CA PHE A 102 9.44 -19.61 -5.75
C PHE A 102 8.10 -19.25 -5.08
N SER A 103 7.71 -19.94 -4.01
CA SER A 103 6.55 -19.53 -3.20
C SER A 103 6.84 -18.24 -2.44
N LYS A 104 5.86 -17.32 -2.43
CA LYS A 104 5.88 -16.03 -1.73
C LYS A 104 7.13 -15.16 -2.01
N ILE A 105 7.71 -15.24 -3.19
CA ILE A 105 8.87 -14.42 -3.56
C ILE A 105 8.58 -12.92 -3.47
N GLU A 106 9.62 -12.16 -3.13
CA GLU A 106 9.52 -10.72 -2.93
C GLU A 106 9.47 -9.94 -4.24
N ASP A 107 10.17 -10.41 -5.28
CA ASP A 107 10.20 -9.83 -6.61
C ASP A 107 9.80 -10.82 -7.70
N MET A 108 8.65 -10.60 -8.32
CA MET A 108 8.12 -11.50 -9.35
C MET A 108 8.96 -11.54 -10.63
N SER A 109 9.91 -10.62 -10.82
CA SER A 109 10.88 -10.71 -11.92
C SER A 109 11.87 -11.88 -11.76
N GLU A 110 11.96 -12.47 -10.56
CA GLU A 110 12.79 -13.67 -10.30
C GLU A 110 12.12 -14.99 -10.71
N LEU A 111 10.83 -14.97 -11.07
CA LEU A 111 10.12 -16.16 -11.52
C LEU A 111 10.74 -16.70 -12.82
N THR A 112 10.98 -18.01 -12.86
CA THR A 112 11.45 -18.67 -14.09
C THR A 112 10.36 -18.69 -15.16
N CYS A 113 9.11 -18.92 -14.75
CA CYS A 113 7.93 -18.89 -15.61
C CYS A 113 7.09 -17.67 -15.24
N LEU A 114 7.22 -16.59 -16.01
CA LEU A 114 6.37 -15.41 -15.84
C LEU A 114 5.09 -15.58 -16.66
N ASN A 115 4.00 -15.91 -15.98
CA ASN A 115 2.67 -16.09 -16.57
C ASN A 115 1.58 -15.64 -15.57
N ASP A 116 0.37 -15.41 -16.07
CA ASP A 116 -0.74 -14.87 -15.27
C ASP A 116 -1.04 -15.72 -14.04
N ALA A 117 -1.00 -17.05 -14.18
CA ALA A 117 -1.24 -17.97 -13.08
C ALA A 117 -0.18 -17.86 -11.98
N SER A 118 1.10 -17.72 -12.35
CA SER A 118 2.20 -17.61 -11.40
C SER A 118 2.18 -16.27 -10.66
N VAL A 119 1.85 -15.18 -11.36
CA VAL A 119 1.67 -13.86 -10.74
C VAL A 119 0.49 -13.88 -9.77
N LEU A 120 -0.66 -14.40 -10.21
CA LEU A 120 -1.86 -14.53 -9.37
C LEU A 120 -1.56 -15.37 -8.12
N PHE A 121 -0.93 -16.53 -8.29
CA PHE A 121 -0.62 -17.44 -7.19
C PHE A 121 0.31 -16.80 -6.17
N ASN A 122 1.41 -16.16 -6.60
CA ASN A 122 2.33 -15.49 -5.69
C ASN A 122 1.64 -14.36 -4.90
N LEU A 123 0.87 -13.52 -5.59
CA LEU A 123 0.10 -12.44 -4.94
C LEU A 123 -0.92 -13.00 -3.94
N LYS A 124 -1.61 -14.11 -4.28
CA LYS A 124 -2.59 -14.78 -3.42
C LYS A 124 -1.93 -15.32 -2.15
N GLU A 125 -0.84 -16.07 -2.27
CA GLU A 125 -0.12 -16.63 -1.10
C GLU A 125 0.44 -15.54 -0.18
N ARG A 126 1.03 -14.50 -0.77
CA ARG A 126 1.55 -13.34 -0.03
C ARG A 126 0.43 -12.60 0.69
N TYR A 127 -0.68 -12.32 0.00
CA TYR A 127 -1.84 -11.65 0.57
C TYR A 127 -2.44 -12.41 1.76
N TYR A 128 -2.64 -13.72 1.65
CA TYR A 128 -3.13 -14.53 2.76
C TYR A 128 -2.14 -14.64 3.92
N SER A 129 -0.85 -14.46 3.66
CA SER A 129 0.20 -14.34 4.69
C SER A 129 0.29 -12.93 5.29
N GLY A 130 -0.51 -11.97 4.82
CA GLY A 130 -0.51 -10.58 5.27
C GLY A 130 0.55 -9.69 4.62
N LEU A 131 1.25 -10.20 3.60
CA LEU A 131 2.28 -9.50 2.84
C LEU A 131 1.64 -8.81 1.63
N ILE A 132 1.31 -7.53 1.75
CA ILE A 132 0.53 -6.82 0.72
C ILE A 132 1.36 -6.16 -0.37
N TYR A 133 2.64 -5.92 -0.12
CA TYR A 133 3.58 -5.33 -1.06
C TYR A 133 4.39 -6.43 -1.73
N THR A 134 4.50 -6.39 -3.06
CA THR A 134 5.30 -7.32 -3.86
C THR A 134 5.95 -6.57 -4.99
N TYR A 135 7.25 -6.75 -5.18
CA TYR A 135 7.94 -6.16 -6.33
C TYR A 135 7.63 -6.91 -7.62
N SER A 136 7.70 -6.18 -8.73
CA SER A 136 7.61 -6.70 -10.09
C SER A 136 8.58 -5.90 -10.95
N GLY A 137 9.87 -6.26 -10.89
CA GLY A 137 10.94 -5.50 -11.55
C GLY A 137 10.98 -4.05 -11.06
N SER A 138 10.79 -3.07 -11.92
CA SER A 138 10.82 -1.65 -11.53
C SER A 138 9.57 -1.17 -10.78
N PHE A 139 8.49 -1.96 -10.72
CA PHE A 139 7.22 -1.57 -10.12
C PHE A 139 6.95 -2.32 -8.81
N CYS A 140 5.98 -1.85 -8.03
CA CYS A 140 5.50 -2.54 -6.83
C CYS A 140 3.98 -2.72 -6.94
N ILE A 141 3.53 -3.97 -6.82
CA ILE A 141 2.13 -4.34 -6.74
C ILE A 141 1.71 -4.30 -5.28
N VAL A 142 0.58 -3.64 -5.01
CA VAL A 142 0.00 -3.50 -3.67
C VAL A 142 -1.43 -4.01 -3.69
N VAL A 143 -1.73 -5.02 -2.88
CA VAL A 143 -3.10 -5.54 -2.73
C VAL A 143 -3.72 -4.93 -1.48
N ASN A 144 -4.85 -4.24 -1.63
CA ASN A 144 -5.50 -3.56 -0.49
C ASN A 144 -5.90 -4.58 0.60
N PRO A 145 -5.36 -4.47 1.83
CA PRO A 145 -5.64 -5.43 2.90
C PRO A 145 -7.06 -5.38 3.45
N TYR A 146 -7.78 -4.25 3.32
CA TYR A 146 -9.03 -3.97 4.04
C TYR A 146 -8.97 -4.19 5.56
N LYS A 147 -7.76 -4.27 6.12
CA LYS A 147 -7.48 -4.39 7.55
C LYS A 147 -6.31 -3.48 7.92
N ARG A 148 -6.28 -3.01 9.16
CA ARG A 148 -5.14 -2.27 9.69
C ARG A 148 -3.98 -3.23 9.91
N LEU A 149 -2.86 -2.98 9.23
CA LEU A 149 -1.60 -3.68 9.43
C LEU A 149 -0.63 -2.77 10.18
N SER A 150 0.07 -3.31 11.18
CA SER A 150 1.08 -2.61 11.97
C SER A 150 2.42 -2.52 11.22
N ILE A 151 2.41 -1.96 10.00
CA ILE A 151 3.59 -1.89 9.12
C ILE A 151 4.00 -0.44 8.79
N TYR A 152 3.42 0.55 9.46
CA TYR A 152 3.62 1.97 9.18
C TYR A 152 4.06 2.79 10.42
N SER A 153 4.71 2.14 11.40
CA SER A 153 5.21 2.78 12.63
C SER A 153 6.55 3.52 12.40
N GLU A 154 6.97 4.36 13.36
CA GLU A 154 8.30 5.01 13.32
C GLU A 154 9.42 3.98 13.29
N ASN A 155 9.29 2.90 14.06
CA ASN A 155 10.24 1.80 14.07
C ASN A 155 10.45 1.26 12.66
N VAL A 156 9.36 1.04 11.91
CA VAL A 156 9.47 0.59 10.52
C VAL A 156 10.11 1.67 9.64
N ILE A 157 9.79 2.95 9.80
CA ILE A 157 10.46 4.02 9.04
C ILE A 157 11.99 3.98 9.25
N GLU A 158 12.44 3.90 10.51
CA GLU A 158 13.86 3.80 10.85
C GLU A 158 14.52 2.54 10.29
N MET A 159 13.81 1.40 10.25
CA MET A 159 14.31 0.18 9.62
C MET A 159 14.58 0.34 8.12
N TYR A 160 13.74 1.08 7.39
CA TYR A 160 13.90 1.31 5.95
C TYR A 160 14.83 2.49 5.61
N LYS A 161 15.10 3.39 6.57
CA LYS A 161 15.91 4.58 6.37
C LYS A 161 17.33 4.23 5.94
N GLY A 162 17.74 4.72 4.76
CA GLY A 162 19.08 4.50 4.21
C GLY A 162 19.38 3.07 3.79
N LYS A 163 18.40 2.15 3.81
CA LYS A 163 18.56 0.79 3.31
C LYS A 163 18.35 0.72 1.81
N ARG A 164 19.04 -0.22 1.16
CA ARG A 164 18.81 -0.55 -0.24
C ARG A 164 17.63 -1.51 -0.38
N ARG A 165 17.02 -1.52 -1.56
CA ARG A 165 15.91 -2.40 -1.91
C ARG A 165 16.16 -3.88 -1.59
N GLU A 166 17.38 -4.38 -1.77
CA GLU A 166 17.70 -5.80 -1.56
C GLU A 166 17.89 -6.15 -0.07
N GLN A 167 17.99 -5.14 0.80
CA GLN A 167 18.26 -5.34 2.23
C GLN A 167 16.97 -5.47 3.05
N MET A 168 15.86 -4.98 2.51
CA MET A 168 14.57 -4.90 3.20
C MET A 168 13.47 -5.46 2.30
N PRO A 169 12.44 -6.10 2.88
CA PRO A 169 11.35 -6.66 2.09
C PRO A 169 10.55 -5.57 1.36
N PRO A 170 9.68 -5.93 0.40
CA PRO A 170 8.90 -4.97 -0.35
C PRO A 170 8.01 -4.11 0.56
N HIS A 171 8.12 -2.79 0.41
CA HIS A 171 7.30 -1.83 1.15
C HIS A 171 7.27 -0.46 0.47
N ILE A 172 6.20 0.32 0.70
CA ILE A 172 6.08 1.68 0.16
C ILE A 172 7.19 2.63 0.63
N PHE A 173 7.70 2.42 1.84
CA PHE A 173 8.84 3.20 2.37
C PHE A 173 10.14 2.92 1.62
N SER A 174 10.33 1.70 1.12
CA SER A 174 11.48 1.36 0.27
C SER A 174 11.41 2.15 -1.04
N ILE A 175 10.23 2.20 -1.68
CA ILE A 175 10.01 2.99 -2.91
C ILE A 175 10.25 4.50 -2.67
N ALA A 176 9.73 5.03 -1.56
CA ALA A 176 9.92 6.44 -1.21
C ALA A 176 11.39 6.76 -0.90
N GLY A 177 12.08 5.88 -0.17
CA GLY A 177 13.50 6.02 0.16
C GLY A 177 14.41 5.94 -1.06
N ASP A 178 14.14 5.01 -1.98
CA ASP A 178 14.89 4.90 -3.23
C ASP A 178 14.69 6.12 -4.13
N ALA A 179 13.46 6.59 -4.30
CA ALA A 179 13.19 7.80 -5.07
C ALA A 179 13.90 9.03 -4.47
N TYR A 180 13.82 9.22 -3.15
CA TYR A 180 14.50 10.31 -2.46
C TYR A 180 16.03 10.23 -2.61
N ARG A 181 16.61 9.04 -2.42
CA ARG A 181 18.04 8.81 -2.58
C ARG A 181 18.51 9.07 -4.01
N LEU A 182 17.81 8.53 -5.02
CA LEU A 182 18.14 8.72 -6.43
C LEU A 182 18.02 10.19 -6.85
N MET A 183 17.03 10.92 -6.34
CA MET A 183 16.90 12.36 -6.55
C MET A 183 18.14 13.12 -6.07
N LEU A 184 18.64 12.81 -4.87
CA LEU A 184 19.84 13.45 -4.31
C LEU A 184 21.14 13.03 -5.00
N GLN A 185 21.25 11.76 -5.40
CA GLN A 185 22.44 11.21 -6.04
C GLN A 185 22.57 11.67 -7.50
N ASN A 186 21.49 11.53 -8.29
CA ASN A 186 21.50 11.83 -9.72
C ASN A 186 21.20 13.30 -10.02
N ARG A 187 20.70 14.06 -9.02
CA ARG A 187 20.25 15.46 -9.18
C ARG A 187 19.14 15.61 -10.22
N GLU A 188 18.28 14.59 -10.30
CA GLU A 188 17.13 14.54 -11.21
C GLU A 188 15.82 14.40 -10.43
N ASN A 189 14.80 15.17 -10.83
CA ASN A 189 13.48 15.12 -10.20
C ASN A 189 12.85 13.73 -10.35
N GLN A 190 12.17 13.26 -9.30
CA GLN A 190 11.53 11.95 -9.26
C GLN A 190 10.01 12.07 -9.13
N SER A 191 9.29 11.03 -9.56
CA SER A 191 7.84 10.95 -9.43
C SER A 191 7.41 9.55 -8.97
N ILE A 192 6.50 9.49 -8.00
CA ILE A 192 5.85 8.25 -7.56
C ILE A 192 4.40 8.29 -8.06
N LEU A 193 4.06 7.41 -8.99
CA LEU A 193 2.71 7.32 -9.56
C LEU A 193 1.96 6.14 -8.94
N CYS A 194 0.88 6.42 -8.21
CA CYS A 194 -0.04 5.39 -7.71
C CYS A 194 -1.16 5.14 -8.73
N THR A 195 -1.16 3.96 -9.35
CA THR A 195 -2.19 3.54 -10.31
C THR A 195 -3.16 2.53 -9.67
N GLY A 196 -4.27 2.25 -10.34
CA GLY A 196 -5.27 1.28 -9.89
C GLY A 196 -6.70 1.83 -9.91
N GLU A 197 -7.67 0.93 -9.82
CA GLU A 197 -9.09 1.29 -9.82
C GLU A 197 -9.53 2.04 -8.54
N SER A 198 -10.77 2.53 -8.53
CA SER A 198 -11.35 3.15 -7.33
C SER A 198 -11.42 2.13 -6.20
N GLY A 199 -10.86 2.47 -5.03
CA GLY A 199 -10.78 1.56 -3.88
C GLY A 199 -9.46 0.79 -3.76
N ALA A 200 -8.57 0.84 -4.76
CA ALA A 200 -7.28 0.13 -4.72
C ALA A 200 -6.27 0.65 -3.68
N GLY A 201 -6.55 1.76 -2.98
CA GLY A 201 -5.66 2.30 -1.93
C GLY A 201 -4.63 3.32 -2.40
N LYS A 202 -4.82 3.96 -3.57
CA LYS A 202 -3.93 5.02 -4.10
C LYS A 202 -3.66 6.15 -3.10
N THR A 203 -4.74 6.69 -2.52
CA THR A 203 -4.68 7.80 -1.55
C THR A 203 -3.91 7.40 -0.30
N GLU A 204 -4.13 6.19 0.22
CA GLU A 204 -3.45 5.71 1.43
C GLU A 204 -1.94 5.51 1.18
N ASN A 205 -1.55 4.91 0.06
CA ASN A 205 -0.13 4.80 -0.29
C ASN A 205 0.53 6.17 -0.45
N THR A 206 -0.16 7.14 -1.06
CA THR A 206 0.35 8.52 -1.20
C THR A 206 0.60 9.16 0.18
N LYS A 207 -0.35 9.00 1.13
CA LYS A 207 -0.16 9.47 2.51
C LYS A 207 1.07 8.82 3.17
N LYS A 208 1.32 7.52 2.92
CA LYS A 208 2.49 6.81 3.47
C LYS A 208 3.81 7.27 2.87
N VAL A 209 3.84 7.59 1.57
CA VAL A 209 5.01 8.23 0.94
C VAL A 209 5.32 9.57 1.60
N ILE A 210 4.30 10.43 1.77
CA ILE A 210 4.46 11.73 2.42
C ILE A 210 4.94 11.55 3.87
N GLN A 211 4.32 10.64 4.63
CA GLN A 211 4.70 10.31 6.00
C GLN A 211 6.19 9.93 6.12
N TYR A 212 6.69 9.08 5.21
CA TYR A 212 8.09 8.67 5.20
C TYR A 212 9.03 9.83 4.88
N LEU A 213 8.75 10.60 3.82
CA LEU A 213 9.59 11.74 3.42
C LEU A 213 9.61 12.83 4.50
N ALA A 214 8.46 13.13 5.10
CA ALA A 214 8.33 14.05 6.22
C ALA A 214 9.15 13.64 7.45
N TYR A 215 9.44 12.35 7.61
CA TYR A 215 10.25 11.87 8.72
C TYR A 215 11.75 11.86 8.37
N VAL A 216 12.11 11.40 7.17
CA VAL A 216 13.51 11.20 6.76
C VAL A 216 14.17 12.49 6.28
N ALA A 217 13.41 13.40 5.68
CA ALA A 217 13.89 14.64 5.08
C ALA A 217 13.43 15.90 5.85
N ALA A 218 12.96 15.74 7.09
CA ALA A 218 12.68 16.88 7.97
C ALA A 218 13.98 17.59 8.34
N ALA A 219 13.94 18.92 8.32
CA ALA A 219 15.02 19.73 8.87
C ALA A 219 15.09 19.55 10.40
N PRO A 220 16.28 19.38 11.00
CA PRO A 220 16.40 19.29 12.45
C PRO A 220 15.96 20.61 13.10
N LYS A 221 14.84 20.59 13.84
CA LYS A 221 14.47 21.70 14.71
C LYS A 221 15.43 21.77 15.90
N SER A 222 15.87 22.97 16.24
CA SER A 222 16.52 23.27 17.52
C SER A 222 15.56 22.92 18.67
N SER A 223 15.78 21.76 19.29
CA SER A 223 15.41 21.39 20.67
C SER A 223 14.13 22.02 21.25
N GLN A 224 12.96 21.44 20.99
CA GLN A 224 11.84 21.40 21.95
C GLN A 224 10.81 20.36 21.52
N ARG A 225 10.90 19.15 22.11
CA ARG A 225 9.85 18.13 22.03
C ARG A 225 8.78 18.49 23.06
N GLN A 226 7.60 18.92 22.63
CA GLN A 226 6.43 18.95 23.53
C GLN A 226 5.65 17.64 23.38
N PRO A 227 5.38 16.89 24.47
CA PRO A 227 4.53 15.71 24.42
C PRO A 227 3.06 16.14 24.30
N GLY A 228 2.47 15.95 23.12
CA GLY A 228 1.03 16.10 22.90
C GLY A 228 0.27 14.81 23.21
N ASN A 229 -0.82 14.90 23.96
CA ASN A 229 -1.73 13.78 24.22
C ASN A 229 -2.44 13.37 22.92
N ALA A 230 -2.02 12.25 22.33
CA ALA A 230 -2.58 11.71 21.10
C ALA A 230 -3.89 10.94 21.36
N VAL A 231 -4.98 11.35 20.71
CA VAL A 231 -6.29 10.66 20.76
C VAL A 231 -6.56 9.87 19.47
N ASN A 232 -5.73 10.04 18.42
CA ASN A 232 -5.89 9.32 17.15
C ASN A 232 -4.58 8.67 16.67
N GLN A 233 -4.65 7.43 16.16
CA GLN A 233 -3.51 6.62 15.72
C GLN A 233 -2.71 7.22 14.52
N TYR A 234 -3.23 8.29 13.89
CA TYR A 234 -2.53 9.07 12.88
C TYR A 234 -1.64 10.19 13.48
N GLU A 235 -1.90 10.61 14.72
CA GLU A 235 -1.14 11.62 15.48
C GLU A 235 -0.08 10.99 16.40
N SER A 236 0.11 9.67 16.40
CA SER A 236 1.13 9.00 17.23
C SER A 236 2.56 9.23 16.77
N LEU A 237 2.75 10.02 15.71
CA LEU A 237 4.06 10.38 15.16
C LEU A 237 4.36 11.82 15.53
N ASN A 238 5.40 12.03 16.34
CA ASN A 238 5.87 13.36 16.70
C ASN A 238 6.61 13.95 15.49
N PHE A 239 5.87 14.47 14.52
CA PHE A 239 6.42 15.12 13.34
C PHE A 239 7.34 16.28 13.77
N GLN A 240 8.59 16.23 13.30
CA GLN A 240 9.62 17.18 13.72
C GLN A 240 9.43 18.58 13.08
N GLY A 241 8.56 18.73 12.08
CA GLY A 241 8.43 19.94 11.28
C GLY A 241 6.99 20.49 11.13
N GLU A 242 6.86 21.82 11.04
CA GLU A 242 5.56 22.52 10.89
C GLU A 242 4.95 22.34 9.50
N LEU A 243 5.79 22.34 8.46
CA LEU A 243 5.35 22.18 7.06
C LEU A 243 4.81 20.78 6.80
N GLU A 244 5.43 19.78 7.43
CA GLU A 244 5.09 18.37 7.39
C GLU A 244 3.72 18.12 8.03
N ALA A 245 3.47 18.75 9.19
CA ALA A 245 2.17 18.73 9.83
C ALA A 245 1.10 19.35 8.93
N GLN A 246 1.36 20.52 8.34
CA GLN A 246 0.43 21.18 7.42
C GLN A 246 0.12 20.35 6.17
N LEU A 247 1.13 19.71 5.58
CA LEU A 247 0.94 18.86 4.39
C LEU A 247 0.02 17.66 4.70
N LEU A 248 0.11 17.10 5.90
CA LEU A 248 -0.78 16.02 6.34
C LEU A 248 -2.19 16.53 6.66
N GLN A 249 -2.32 17.71 7.28
CA GLN A 249 -3.62 18.35 7.58
C GLN A 249 -4.37 18.84 6.33
N ALA A 250 -3.68 19.09 5.21
CA ALA A 250 -4.34 19.40 3.93
C ALA A 250 -5.22 18.23 3.42
N ASN A 251 -4.92 16.98 3.80
CA ASN A 251 -5.66 15.82 3.31
C ASN A 251 -7.11 15.75 3.82
N PRO A 252 -7.41 15.92 5.12
CA PRO A 252 -8.78 16.05 5.61
C PRO A 252 -9.61 17.08 4.81
N ILE A 253 -9.06 18.28 4.59
CA ILE A 253 -9.73 19.34 3.82
C ILE A 253 -10.04 18.86 2.40
N LEU A 254 -9.04 18.34 1.69
CA LEU A 254 -9.21 17.84 0.32
C LEU A 254 -10.10 16.59 0.23
N GLN A 255 -10.33 15.87 1.34
CA GLN A 255 -11.28 14.76 1.40
C GLN A 255 -12.69 15.27 1.62
N ALA A 256 -12.90 16.22 2.53
CA ALA A 256 -14.21 16.82 2.77
C ALA A 256 -14.82 17.42 1.50
N PHE A 257 -14.05 18.22 0.76
CA PHE A 257 -14.51 18.92 -0.44
C PHE A 257 -14.40 18.10 -1.75
N GLY A 258 -13.79 16.91 -1.67
CA GLY A 258 -13.28 16.23 -2.85
C GLY A 258 -13.58 14.74 -2.93
N ASN A 259 -13.96 14.13 -1.82
CA ASN A 259 -14.35 12.74 -1.76
C ASN A 259 -15.87 12.61 -1.59
N ALA A 260 -16.40 11.48 -2.06
CA ALA A 260 -17.81 11.12 -1.93
C ALA A 260 -17.97 9.61 -1.81
N LYS A 261 -19.11 9.18 -1.24
CA LYS A 261 -19.52 7.77 -1.25
C LYS A 261 -20.01 7.39 -2.64
N THR A 262 -19.47 6.29 -3.14
CA THR A 262 -19.93 5.60 -4.35
C THR A 262 -20.32 4.17 -4.02
N VAL A 263 -20.93 3.45 -4.97
CA VAL A 263 -21.28 2.03 -4.78
C VAL A 263 -20.07 1.12 -4.54
N LYS A 264 -18.86 1.55 -4.98
CA LYS A 264 -17.62 0.76 -4.85
C LYS A 264 -16.74 1.16 -3.68
N ASN A 265 -16.83 2.41 -3.22
CA ASN A 265 -15.96 2.96 -2.20
C ASN A 265 -16.67 4.11 -1.48
N ASP A 266 -16.79 3.97 -0.16
CA ASP A 266 -17.46 4.92 0.72
C ASP A 266 -16.75 6.28 0.86
N ASN A 267 -15.44 6.31 0.62
CA ASN A 267 -14.62 7.52 0.66
C ASN A 267 -13.81 7.65 -0.65
N SER A 268 -14.50 7.66 -1.78
CA SER A 268 -13.89 7.71 -3.11
C SER A 268 -13.40 9.11 -3.43
N SER A 269 -12.10 9.27 -3.73
CA SER A 269 -11.58 10.54 -4.25
C SER A 269 -12.11 10.82 -5.65
N ARG A 270 -12.83 11.95 -5.79
CA ARG A 270 -13.46 12.41 -7.04
C ARG A 270 -12.73 13.62 -7.65
N LEU A 271 -11.49 13.84 -7.23
CA LEU A 271 -10.52 14.68 -7.90
C LEU A 271 -9.17 13.96 -8.00
N GLY A 272 -8.42 14.26 -9.06
CA GLY A 272 -7.00 13.94 -9.15
C GLY A 272 -6.18 14.92 -8.32
N LYS A 273 -5.13 14.42 -7.65
CA LYS A 273 -4.23 15.21 -6.81
C LYS A 273 -2.80 14.94 -7.26
N PHE A 274 -2.05 16.00 -7.53
CA PHE A 274 -0.61 15.94 -7.79
C PHE A 274 0.09 16.76 -6.71
N ILE A 275 0.89 16.08 -5.89
CA ILE A 275 1.58 16.68 -4.76
C ILE A 275 3.05 16.78 -5.12
N ARG A 276 3.55 18.00 -5.18
CA ARG A 276 4.97 18.29 -5.41
C ARG A 276 5.61 18.68 -4.09
N ILE A 277 6.67 17.98 -3.71
CA ILE A 277 7.49 18.29 -2.53
C ILE A 277 8.83 18.79 -3.04
N ASN A 278 9.24 19.97 -2.59
CA ASN A 278 10.50 20.59 -2.97
C ASN A 278 11.52 20.44 -1.84
N PHE A 279 12.75 20.11 -2.23
CA PHE A 279 13.87 19.90 -1.32
C PHE A 279 14.96 20.94 -1.59
N ASP A 280 15.71 21.34 -0.57
CA ASP A 280 16.91 22.15 -0.75
C ASP A 280 18.12 21.33 -1.21
N THR A 281 19.25 22.00 -1.39
CA THR A 281 20.51 21.36 -1.83
C THR A 281 21.08 20.36 -0.83
N THR A 282 20.72 20.47 0.45
CA THR A 282 21.13 19.57 1.54
C THR A 282 20.21 18.36 1.67
N GLY A 283 19.02 18.42 1.08
CA GLY A 283 18.02 17.35 1.04
C GLY A 283 16.83 17.58 1.96
N PHE A 284 16.72 18.71 2.66
CA PHE A 284 15.58 18.96 3.54
C PHE A 284 14.36 19.49 2.77
N ILE A 285 13.17 19.14 3.25
CA ILE A 285 11.91 19.66 2.70
C ILE A 285 11.82 21.16 2.98
N VAL A 286 11.55 21.95 1.93
CA VAL A 286 11.40 23.42 2.04
C VAL A 286 10.02 23.92 1.67
N SER A 287 9.31 23.21 0.79
CA SER A 287 7.93 23.57 0.42
C SER A 287 7.19 22.39 -0.18
N ALA A 288 5.86 22.46 -0.18
CA ALA A 288 5.01 21.53 -0.88
C ALA A 288 3.87 22.27 -1.60
N SER A 289 3.45 21.79 -2.76
CA SER A 289 2.29 22.31 -3.49
C SER A 289 1.38 21.16 -3.92
N ILE A 290 0.07 21.42 -3.89
CA ILE A 290 -0.94 20.45 -4.32
C ILE A 290 -1.69 21.03 -5.52
N GLU A 291 -1.51 20.41 -6.67
CA GLU A 291 -2.31 20.68 -7.86
C GLU A 291 -3.48 19.70 -7.93
N THR A 292 -4.67 20.22 -8.21
CA THR A 292 -5.88 19.42 -8.29
C THR A 292 -6.44 19.43 -9.69
N TYR A 293 -6.93 18.28 -10.16
CA TYR A 293 -7.47 18.13 -11.51
C TYR A 293 -8.76 17.33 -11.51
N LEU A 294 -9.57 17.53 -12.55
CA LEU A 294 -10.73 16.69 -12.87
C LEU A 294 -11.68 16.45 -11.69
N LEU A 295 -11.99 17.51 -10.92
CA LEU A 295 -13.05 17.44 -9.93
C LEU A 295 -14.37 17.09 -10.62
N GLU A 296 -15.02 16.00 -10.20
CA GLU A 296 -16.30 15.55 -10.75
C GLU A 296 -17.46 16.46 -10.26
N LYS A 297 -17.51 17.69 -10.80
CA LYS A 297 -18.49 18.70 -10.42
C LYS A 297 -19.93 18.28 -10.68
N SER A 298 -20.19 17.40 -11.66
CA SER A 298 -21.55 16.95 -11.99
C SER A 298 -22.30 16.36 -10.79
N ARG A 299 -21.58 15.69 -9.89
CA ARG A 299 -22.09 15.07 -8.66
C ARG A 299 -22.73 16.06 -7.70
N THR A 300 -22.40 17.35 -7.75
CA THR A 300 -23.04 18.34 -6.86
C THR A 300 -24.52 18.50 -7.14
N THR A 301 -24.96 18.25 -8.39
CA THR A 301 -26.34 18.47 -8.80
C THR A 301 -27.17 17.19 -8.81
N HIS A 302 -26.54 16.06 -9.12
CA HIS A 302 -27.22 14.77 -9.25
C HIS A 302 -26.30 13.64 -8.78
N GLN A 303 -26.84 12.71 -7.97
CA GLN A 303 -26.12 11.53 -7.53
C GLN A 303 -26.81 10.25 -8.04
N ALA A 304 -26.01 9.25 -8.41
CA ALA A 304 -26.54 7.92 -8.72
C ALA A 304 -27.17 7.27 -7.48
N LYS A 305 -27.98 6.23 -7.70
CA LYS A 305 -28.62 5.49 -6.61
C LYS A 305 -27.56 4.98 -5.63
N ASP A 306 -27.82 5.12 -4.32
CA ASP A 306 -26.95 4.73 -3.22
C ASP A 306 -25.59 5.48 -3.13
N GLU A 307 -25.44 6.57 -3.88
CA GLU A 307 -24.27 7.47 -3.82
C GLU A 307 -24.57 8.78 -3.07
N ARG A 308 -23.51 9.41 -2.54
CA ARG A 308 -23.56 10.74 -1.92
C ARG A 308 -22.99 11.81 -2.85
N THR A 309 -23.30 13.07 -2.53
CA THR A 309 -22.47 14.22 -2.98
C THR A 309 -21.18 14.30 -2.15
N PHE A 310 -20.39 15.36 -2.30
CA PHE A 310 -19.17 15.57 -1.51
C PHE A 310 -19.44 15.56 -0.01
N HIS A 311 -18.51 14.98 0.77
CA HIS A 311 -18.71 14.78 2.21
C HIS A 311 -19.03 16.07 2.97
N ILE A 312 -18.44 17.20 2.56
CA ILE A 312 -18.65 18.49 3.23
C ILE A 312 -20.13 18.90 3.32
N PHE A 313 -20.98 18.52 2.37
CA PHE A 313 -22.42 18.83 2.44
C PHE A 313 -23.08 18.13 3.63
N TYR A 314 -22.74 16.86 3.87
CA TYR A 314 -23.30 16.08 4.97
C TYR A 314 -22.67 16.49 6.30
N GLN A 315 -21.35 16.70 6.29
CA GLN A 315 -20.58 17.17 7.45
C GLN A 315 -21.11 18.51 7.95
N LEU A 316 -21.29 19.49 7.05
CA LEU A 316 -21.82 20.80 7.43
C LEU A 316 -23.24 20.71 8.00
N LEU A 317 -24.14 19.97 7.34
CA LEU A 317 -25.53 19.84 7.80
C LEU A 317 -25.66 19.08 9.13
N ARG A 318 -24.73 18.16 9.45
CA ARG A 318 -24.70 17.46 10.74
C ARG A 318 -23.95 18.21 11.83
N GLY A 319 -22.82 18.83 11.49
CA GLY A 319 -21.88 19.42 12.45
C GLY A 319 -22.07 20.91 12.72
N ALA A 320 -22.93 21.61 11.96
CA ALA A 320 -23.21 23.02 12.20
C ALA A 320 -23.89 23.26 13.55
N ASN A 321 -23.41 24.28 14.28
CA ASN A 321 -24.06 24.73 15.51
C ASN A 321 -25.28 25.64 15.21
N THR A 322 -26.10 25.93 16.22
CA THR A 322 -27.34 26.72 16.08
C THR A 322 -27.10 28.09 15.44
N LYS A 323 -25.95 28.71 15.73
CA LYS A 323 -25.57 30.00 15.12
C LYS A 323 -25.31 29.83 13.62
N MET A 324 -24.48 28.85 13.23
CA MET A 324 -24.19 28.53 11.81
C MET A 324 -25.46 28.15 11.04
N ILE A 325 -26.38 27.41 11.66
CA ILE A 325 -27.66 27.06 11.04
C ILE A 325 -28.45 28.33 10.68
N THR A 326 -28.49 29.30 11.59
CA THR A 326 -29.18 30.58 11.36
C THR A 326 -28.43 31.44 10.35
N ASP A 327 -27.13 31.62 10.52
CA ASP A 327 -26.28 32.50 9.71
C ASP A 327 -26.16 32.03 8.26
N TYR A 328 -26.11 30.70 8.03
CA TYR A 328 -25.95 30.10 6.71
C TYR A 328 -27.27 29.56 6.12
N LEU A 329 -28.40 29.76 6.81
CA LEU A 329 -29.72 29.31 6.38
C LEU A 329 -29.75 27.80 6.11
N LEU A 330 -29.20 27.03 7.05
CA LEU A 330 -29.16 25.57 6.92
C LEU A 330 -30.51 24.96 7.28
N GLU A 331 -31.01 24.09 6.43
CA GLU A 331 -32.27 23.37 6.60
C GLU A 331 -32.01 21.86 6.75
N ASP A 332 -33.08 21.08 6.92
CA ASP A 332 -32.98 19.62 6.89
C ASP A 332 -32.55 19.09 5.51
N PHE A 333 -31.89 17.92 5.48
CA PHE A 333 -31.44 17.25 4.26
C PHE A 333 -32.50 17.18 3.15
N SER A 334 -33.76 16.95 3.52
CA SER A 334 -34.89 16.82 2.60
C SER A 334 -35.25 18.11 1.85
N ARG A 335 -34.81 19.27 2.34
CA ARG A 335 -35.09 20.58 1.73
C ARG A 335 -34.16 20.91 0.57
N TYR A 336 -33.04 20.20 0.44
CA TYR A 336 -32.06 20.43 -0.61
C TYR A 336 -32.29 19.52 -1.82
N ARG A 337 -32.75 20.11 -2.93
CA ARG A 337 -32.92 19.40 -4.22
C ARG A 337 -31.64 18.68 -4.70
N TYR A 338 -30.47 19.22 -4.37
CA TYR A 338 -29.18 18.69 -4.79
C TYR A 338 -28.65 17.54 -3.91
N LEU A 339 -29.37 17.18 -2.85
CA LEU A 339 -29.17 15.94 -2.10
C LEU A 339 -30.20 14.92 -2.58
N THR A 340 -29.98 14.33 -3.77
CA THR A 340 -31.02 13.60 -4.51
C THR A 340 -31.56 12.38 -3.77
N HIS A 341 -30.77 11.81 -2.85
CA HIS A 341 -31.15 10.67 -2.01
C HIS A 341 -31.22 11.05 -0.51
N GLY A 342 -31.33 12.34 -0.19
CA GLY A 342 -31.40 12.85 1.17
C GLY A 342 -30.18 12.46 2.01
N ASN A 343 -30.42 12.05 3.26
CA ASN A 343 -29.37 11.66 4.21
C ASN A 343 -28.96 10.18 4.05
N VAL A 344 -28.30 9.84 2.94
CA VAL A 344 -27.56 8.57 2.81
C VAL A 344 -26.47 8.55 3.88
N THR A 345 -26.23 7.45 4.61
CA THR A 345 -25.18 7.33 5.65
C THR A 345 -23.94 6.54 5.17
N ILE A 346 -22.78 6.75 5.81
CA ILE A 346 -21.59 5.91 5.63
C ILE A 346 -21.41 5.03 6.88
N PRO A 347 -21.27 3.70 6.73
CA PRO A 347 -21.04 2.82 7.87
C PRO A 347 -19.79 3.20 8.67
N GLY A 348 -19.95 3.38 9.98
CA GLY A 348 -18.84 3.66 10.90
C GLY A 348 -18.25 5.07 10.81
N VAL A 349 -18.91 6.01 10.15
CA VAL A 349 -18.48 7.41 10.04
C VAL A 349 -19.56 8.32 10.62
N ASP A 350 -19.17 9.19 11.55
CA ASP A 350 -20.01 10.28 12.05
C ASP A 350 -19.67 11.58 11.28
N ASP A 351 -20.58 12.02 10.41
CA ASP A 351 -20.38 13.25 9.62
C ASP A 351 -20.25 14.50 10.52
N GLY A 352 -20.83 14.52 11.72
CA GLY A 352 -20.72 15.64 12.67
C GLY A 352 -19.34 15.72 13.33
N GLU A 353 -18.76 14.57 13.71
CA GLU A 353 -17.38 14.49 14.18
C GLU A 353 -16.40 14.87 13.06
N GLU A 354 -16.62 14.35 11.86
CA GLU A 354 -15.79 14.66 10.69
C GLU A 354 -15.83 16.14 10.29
N PHE A 355 -16.95 16.83 10.55
CA PHE A 355 -17.01 18.28 10.39
C PHE A 355 -16.05 19.00 11.35
N GLN A 356 -16.01 18.59 12.63
CA GLN A 356 -15.08 19.16 13.60
C GLN A 356 -13.62 18.86 13.22
N ASN A 357 -13.33 17.64 12.74
CA ASN A 357 -12.02 17.27 12.22
C ASN A 357 -11.61 18.15 11.03
N THR A 358 -12.54 18.41 10.12
CA THR A 358 -12.31 19.28 8.96
C THR A 358 -12.09 20.73 9.37
N VAL A 359 -12.87 21.26 10.32
CA VAL A 359 -12.72 22.62 10.86
C VAL A 359 -11.41 22.76 11.64
N LYS A 360 -10.96 21.74 12.37
CA LYS A 360 -9.66 21.74 13.06
C LYS A 360 -8.49 21.74 12.08
N ALA A 361 -8.66 21.11 10.92
CA ALA A 361 -7.63 21.04 9.89
C ALA A 361 -7.49 22.35 9.08
N MET A 362 -8.57 23.14 8.95
CA MET A 362 -8.59 24.49 8.36
C MET A 362 -8.01 25.52 9.32
#